data_AF-A0A3D9XRG9-F1
#
_entry.id   AF-A0A3D9XRG9-F1
#
_cell.length_a   1.000
_cell.length_b   1.000
_cell.length_c   1.000
_cell.angle_alpha   90.00
_cell.angle_beta   90.00
_cell.angle_gamma   90.00
#
_symmetry.space_group_name_H-M   'P 1'
#
loop_
_entity.id
_entity.type
_entity.pdbx_description
1 polymer ?
#
loop_
_entity_poly.entity_id
_entity_poly.type
_entity_poly.pdbx_seq_one_letter_code
_entity_poly.pdbx_strand_id
1 'polypeptide(L)'
;MSKTAENLPLGNEELDERRIRIGETAILLLIACVIGTIANYVSTGTGAFEALPGMAFLYLCSVVGLMLARFVPFYLPAVAWVSLIAIVATIPGVPGSDWVVRQADKINFLSLATPALAYGGLALSAKEFAIARSSGWKIVIVAICVMLGTYMGSVVIADLTLRLF
;
A
#
# COMPACT_ATOMS: atom_id res chain seq x y z
N MET A 1 -34.74 -12.00 15.54
CA MET A 1 -33.96 -10.81 15.94
C MET A 1 -33.05 -10.37 14.79
N SER A 2 -33.63 -9.91 13.66
CA SER A 2 -32.93 -9.74 12.37
C SER A 2 -33.22 -8.40 11.69
N LYS A 3 -33.20 -7.28 12.44
CA LYS A 3 -33.42 -5.94 11.86
C LYS A 3 -32.51 -4.80 12.37
N THR A 4 -31.51 -5.08 13.20
CA THR A 4 -30.66 -4.01 13.78
C THR A 4 -29.33 -3.81 13.04
N ALA A 5 -28.93 -4.72 12.15
CA ALA A 5 -27.68 -4.61 11.40
C ALA A 5 -27.80 -3.81 10.08
N GLU A 6 -29.02 -3.49 9.66
CA GLU A 6 -29.31 -2.90 8.33
C GLU A 6 -29.21 -1.37 8.29
N ASN A 7 -29.14 -0.71 9.45
CA ASN A 7 -29.09 0.76 9.57
C ASN A 7 -27.79 1.26 10.20
N LEU A 8 -26.66 0.59 9.94
CA LEU A 8 -25.37 1.23 10.18
C LEU A 8 -25.17 2.22 9.03
N PRO A 9 -25.05 3.54 9.28
CA PRO A 9 -24.60 4.44 8.25
C PRO A 9 -23.22 3.94 7.84
N LEU A 10 -23.16 3.25 6.70
CA LEU A 10 -21.98 3.12 5.86
C LEU A 10 -21.76 4.51 5.29
N GLY A 11 -21.41 5.46 6.17
CA GLY A 11 -20.88 6.73 5.75
C GLY A 11 -19.60 6.37 5.03
N ASN A 12 -19.68 6.38 3.71
CA ASN A 12 -18.53 6.47 2.84
C ASN A 12 -17.83 7.79 3.21
N GLU A 13 -16.98 7.75 4.24
CA GLU A 13 -15.77 8.56 4.24
C GLU A 13 -14.85 7.94 3.17
N GLU A 14 -15.33 7.92 1.92
CA GLU A 14 -14.43 7.93 0.77
C GLU A 14 -13.60 9.18 1.01
N LEU A 15 -12.36 8.99 1.49
CA LEU A 15 -11.38 10.05 1.51
C LEU A 15 -11.27 10.52 0.07
N ASP A 16 -12.00 11.60 -0.25
CA ASP A 16 -12.04 12.16 -1.58
C ASP A 16 -10.61 12.59 -1.89
N GLU A 17 -9.90 11.77 -2.66
CA GLU A 17 -8.47 11.96 -2.93
C GLU A 17 -8.23 13.33 -3.59
N ARG A 18 -9.28 13.90 -4.22
CA ARG A 18 -9.24 15.26 -4.80
C ARG A 18 -9.21 16.37 -3.76
N ARG A 19 -9.63 16.13 -2.52
CA ARG A 19 -9.47 17.05 -1.38
C ARG A 19 -8.16 16.86 -0.61
N ILE A 20 -7.24 16.02 -1.08
CA ILE A 20 -5.97 15.84 -0.38
C ILE A 20 -5.16 17.13 -0.43
N ARG A 21 -4.88 17.73 0.74
CA ARG A 21 -3.94 18.83 0.89
C ARG A 21 -2.51 18.27 0.72
N ILE A 22 -1.98 18.40 -0.49
CA ILE A 22 -0.67 17.84 -0.87
C ILE A 22 0.41 18.17 0.15
N GLY A 23 0.43 19.39 0.71
CA GLY A 23 1.41 19.79 1.72
C GLY A 23 1.30 18.99 3.03
N GLU A 24 0.10 18.83 3.58
CA GLU A 24 -0.13 18.07 4.82
C GLU A 24 0.17 16.58 4.61
N THR A 25 -0.26 16.02 3.48
CA THR A 25 -0.02 14.62 3.15
C THR A 25 1.44 14.34 2.82
N ALA A 26 2.16 15.27 2.18
CA ALA A 26 3.60 15.14 1.98
C ALA A 26 4.34 15.09 3.32
N ILE A 27 3.93 15.89 4.32
CA ILE A 27 4.51 15.82 5.66
C ILE A 27 4.20 14.46 6.32
N LEU A 28 2.96 13.96 6.21
CA LEU A 28 2.60 12.63 6.71
C LEU A 28 3.40 11.51 6.03
N LEU A 29 3.59 11.58 4.71
CA LEU A 29 4.43 10.66 3.95
C LEU A 29 5.89 10.71 4.41
N LEU A 30 6.41 11.90 4.70
CA LEU A 30 7.76 12.07 5.20
C LEU A 30 7.93 11.43 6.58
N ILE A 31 6.95 11.60 7.48
CA ILE A 31 6.91 10.91 8.77
C ILE A 31 6.88 9.40 8.57
N ALA A 32 6.03 8.90 7.66
CA ALA A 32 5.96 7.48 7.33
C ALA A 32 7.29 6.94 6.79
N CYS A 33 8.01 7.71 5.97
CA CYS A 33 9.34 7.35 5.50
C CYS A 33 10.36 7.25 6.64
N VAL A 34 10.35 8.18 7.60
CA VAL A 34 11.25 8.13 8.77
C VAL A 34 10.97 6.89 9.61
N ILE A 35 9.70 6.63 9.93
CA ILE A 35 9.29 5.43 10.67
C ILE A 35 9.66 4.16 9.88
N GLY A 36 9.45 4.17 8.56
CA GLY A 36 9.81 3.08 7.66
C GLY A 36 11.31 2.81 7.62
N THR A 37 12.17 3.83 7.62
CA THR A 37 13.63 3.66 7.68
C THR A 37 14.06 3.01 9.00
N ILE A 38 13.44 3.41 10.12
CA ILE A 38 13.68 2.78 11.43
C ILE A 38 13.24 1.32 11.40
N ALA A 39 12.05 1.03 10.87
CA ALA A 39 11.55 -0.34 10.74
C ALA A 39 12.43 -1.21 9.84
N ASN A 40 12.94 -0.65 8.73
CA ASN A 40 13.89 -1.33 7.85
C ASN A 40 15.20 -1.67 8.58
N TYR A 41 15.75 -0.70 9.32
CA TYR A 41 16.97 -0.92 10.11
C TYR A 41 16.79 -2.03 11.15
N VAL A 42 15.68 -1.99 11.92
CA VAL A 42 15.38 -3.01 12.94
C VAL A 42 15.17 -4.39 12.33
N SER A 43 14.58 -4.48 11.15
CA SER A 43 14.22 -5.75 10.50
C SER A 43 15.36 -6.40 9.72
N THR A 44 16.26 -5.62 9.12
CA THR A 44 17.29 -6.12 8.18
C THR A 44 18.71 -5.91 8.65
N GLY A 45 18.94 -4.99 9.59
CA GLY A 45 20.27 -4.54 10.01
C GLY A 45 20.99 -3.64 9.00
N THR A 46 20.39 -3.34 7.83
CA THR A 46 20.95 -2.40 6.85
C THR A 46 20.98 -1.00 7.44
N GLY A 47 22.16 -0.35 7.42
CA GLY A 47 22.36 0.96 8.00
C GLY A 47 21.35 1.99 7.49
N ALA A 48 20.74 2.78 8.40
CA ALA A 48 19.71 3.75 8.06
C ALA A 48 20.16 4.76 6.97
N PHE A 49 21.45 5.12 6.97
CA PHE A 49 22.04 5.99 5.95
C PHE A 49 22.18 5.32 4.57
N GLU A 50 22.35 3.99 4.53
CA GLU A 50 22.48 3.25 3.26
C GLU A 50 21.13 3.06 2.56
N ALA A 51 20.04 2.93 3.34
CA ALA A 51 18.67 2.80 2.83
C ALA A 51 18.02 4.16 2.51
N LEU A 52 18.62 5.26 2.98
CA LEU A 52 18.10 6.63 2.83
C LEU A 52 17.88 7.04 1.36
N PRO A 53 18.81 6.77 0.41
CA PRO A 53 18.60 7.12 -1.00
C PRO A 53 17.38 6.42 -1.61
N GLY A 54 17.18 5.15 -1.27
CA GLY A 54 16.02 4.39 -1.73
C GLY A 54 14.73 4.92 -1.10
N MET A 55 14.74 5.26 0.19
CA MET A 55 13.57 5.82 0.86
C MET A 55 13.19 7.20 0.29
N ALA A 56 14.19 8.04 -0.01
CA ALA A 56 13.98 9.32 -0.66
C ALA A 56 13.36 9.17 -2.05
N PHE A 57 13.76 8.14 -2.79
CA PHE A 57 13.15 7.81 -4.08
C PHE A 57 11.68 7.38 -3.94
N LEU A 58 11.35 6.51 -2.97
CA LEU A 58 9.97 6.11 -2.70
C LEU A 58 9.09 7.30 -2.27
N TYR A 59 9.64 8.18 -1.43
CA TYR A 59 8.98 9.43 -1.04
C TYR A 59 8.66 10.30 -2.26
N LEU A 60 9.65 10.51 -3.14
CA LEU A 60 9.47 11.31 -4.36
C LEU A 60 8.39 10.71 -5.26
N CYS A 61 8.40 9.40 -5.50
CA CYS A 61 7.36 8.72 -6.27
C CYS A 61 5.97 8.90 -5.66
N SER A 62 5.87 8.84 -4.33
CA SER A 62 4.62 9.02 -3.60
C SER A 62 4.07 10.44 -3.76
N VAL A 63 4.93 11.45 -3.64
CA VAL A 63 4.53 12.86 -3.82
C VAL A 63 4.11 13.13 -5.26
N VAL A 64 4.86 12.66 -6.25
CA VAL A 64 4.50 12.85 -7.67
C VAL A 64 3.21 12.11 -8.01
N GLY A 65 3.03 10.87 -7.52
CA GLY A 65 1.79 10.12 -7.75
C GLY A 65 0.58 10.79 -7.11
N LEU A 66 0.74 11.38 -5.92
CA LEU A 66 -0.31 12.17 -5.28
C LEU A 66 -0.66 13.44 -6.09
N MET A 67 0.35 14.13 -6.63
CA MET A 67 0.11 15.27 -7.53
C MET A 67 -0.66 14.83 -8.78
N LEU A 68 -0.27 13.73 -9.42
CA LEU A 68 -0.96 13.22 -10.61
C LEU A 68 -2.41 12.83 -10.28
N ALA A 69 -2.65 12.15 -9.16
CA ALA A 69 -4.00 11.78 -8.73
C ALA A 69 -4.92 12.99 -8.54
N ARG A 70 -4.36 14.14 -8.14
CA ARG A 70 -5.12 15.38 -7.96
C ARG A 70 -5.36 16.13 -9.26
N PHE A 71 -4.36 16.21 -10.14
CA PHE A 71 -4.42 17.04 -11.35
C PHE A 71 -4.98 16.31 -12.57
N VAL A 72 -4.82 14.99 -12.65
CA VAL A 72 -5.30 14.21 -13.78
C VAL A 72 -6.76 13.83 -13.54
N PRO A 73 -7.70 14.16 -14.44
CA PRO A 73 -9.14 13.89 -14.26
C PRO A 73 -9.53 12.42 -14.48
N PHE A 74 -8.56 11.50 -14.45
CA PHE A 74 -8.77 10.08 -14.68
C PHE A 74 -9.00 9.35 -13.35
N TYR A 75 -9.92 8.38 -13.33
CA TYR A 75 -10.46 7.75 -12.11
C TYR A 75 -9.50 6.76 -11.41
N LEU A 76 -8.20 6.96 -11.51
CA LEU A 76 -7.22 6.09 -10.86
C LEU A 76 -6.97 6.56 -9.42
N PRO A 77 -7.00 5.64 -8.44
CA PRO A 77 -6.64 5.97 -7.06
C PRO A 77 -5.17 6.41 -6.97
N ALA A 78 -4.83 7.22 -5.98
CA ALA A 78 -3.47 7.74 -5.82
C ALA A 78 -2.41 6.64 -5.79
N VAL A 79 -2.71 5.52 -5.14
CA VAL A 79 -1.83 4.35 -5.07
C VAL A 79 -1.48 3.81 -6.47
N ALA A 80 -2.43 3.81 -7.41
CA ALA A 80 -2.19 3.34 -8.77
C ALA A 80 -1.23 4.28 -9.53
N TRP A 81 -1.35 5.59 -9.34
CA TRP A 81 -0.40 6.57 -9.90
C TRP A 81 1.01 6.40 -9.34
N VAL A 82 1.13 6.21 -8.02
CA VAL A 82 2.41 5.96 -7.36
C VAL A 82 3.07 4.69 -7.91
N SER A 83 2.32 3.59 -8.01
CA SER A 83 2.83 2.33 -8.58
C SER A 83 3.26 2.50 -10.03
N LEU A 84 2.49 3.20 -10.86
CA LEU A 84 2.83 3.42 -12.26
C LEU A 84 4.16 4.19 -12.41
N ILE A 85 4.37 5.25 -11.64
CA ILE A 85 5.61 6.02 -11.65
C ILE A 85 6.79 5.16 -11.20
N ALA A 86 6.62 4.40 -10.11
CA ALA A 86 7.67 3.52 -9.60
C ALA A 86 8.06 2.44 -10.62
N ILE A 87 7.08 1.86 -11.31
CA ILE A 87 7.31 0.90 -12.40
C ILE A 87 8.08 1.56 -13.53
N VAL A 88 7.63 2.71 -14.03
CA VAL A 88 8.32 3.43 -15.11
C VAL A 88 9.77 3.73 -14.74
N ALA A 89 10.03 4.14 -13.50
CA ALA A 89 11.38 4.43 -13.03
C ALA A 89 12.28 3.19 -12.85
N THR A 90 11.71 1.99 -12.77
CA THR A 90 12.45 0.72 -12.59
C THR A 90 12.53 -0.13 -13.85
N ILE A 91 11.83 0.24 -14.93
CA ILE A 91 11.89 -0.46 -16.22
C ILE A 91 13.31 -0.42 -16.81
N PRO A 92 13.84 -1.56 -17.29
CA PRO A 92 15.13 -1.59 -17.98
C PRO A 92 15.07 -0.74 -19.25
N GLY A 93 15.99 0.20 -19.39
CA GLY A 93 16.06 1.14 -20.52
C GLY A 93 15.72 2.59 -20.18
N VAL A 94 15.19 2.85 -18.97
CA VAL A 94 15.01 4.21 -18.46
C VAL A 94 16.32 4.74 -17.86
N PRO A 95 16.75 5.97 -18.18
CA PRO A 95 18.00 6.51 -17.64
C PRO A 95 17.96 6.55 -16.12
N GLY A 96 18.92 5.87 -15.47
CA GLY A 96 19.01 5.77 -14.01
C GLY A 96 18.29 4.58 -13.39
N SER A 97 17.62 3.72 -14.17
CA SER A 97 16.89 2.54 -13.66
C SER A 97 17.78 1.62 -12.81
N ASP A 98 19.01 1.32 -13.25
CA ASP A 98 19.93 0.44 -12.53
C ASP A 98 20.31 1.00 -11.15
N TRP A 99 20.47 2.32 -11.05
CA TRP A 99 20.76 2.95 -9.78
C TRP A 99 19.55 2.89 -8.85
N VAL A 100 18.36 3.19 -9.36
CA VAL A 100 17.09 3.13 -8.61
C VAL A 100 16.84 1.74 -8.08
N VAL A 101 16.96 0.70 -8.92
CA VAL A 101 16.78 -0.70 -8.53
C VAL A 101 17.75 -1.09 -7.41
N ARG A 102 19.04 -0.74 -7.54
CA ARG A 102 20.04 -1.01 -6.49
C ARG A 102 19.75 -0.31 -5.17
N GLN A 103 19.16 0.88 -5.18
CA GLN A 103 18.78 1.56 -3.94
C GLN A 103 17.48 0.98 -3.36
N ALA A 104 16.53 0.56 -4.20
CA ALA A 104 15.30 -0.09 -3.78
C ALA A 104 15.57 -1.45 -3.11
N ASP A 105 16.57 -2.20 -3.57
CA ASP A 105 16.99 -3.49 -2.97
C ASP A 105 17.44 -3.37 -1.50
N LYS A 106 17.87 -2.19 -1.07
CA LYS A 106 18.26 -1.92 0.32
C LYS A 106 17.07 -1.71 1.25
N ILE A 107 15.85 -1.66 0.69
CA ILE A 107 14.61 -1.45 1.42
C ILE A 107 13.81 -2.73 1.38
N ASN A 108 13.50 -3.26 2.56
CA ASN A 108 12.60 -4.38 2.69
C ASN A 108 11.15 -3.88 2.79
N PHE A 109 10.34 -4.21 1.79
CA PHE A 109 8.94 -3.81 1.72
C PHE A 109 8.10 -4.31 2.91
N LEU A 110 8.37 -5.53 3.40
CA LEU A 110 7.62 -6.09 4.54
C LEU A 110 7.92 -5.33 5.85
N SER A 111 9.16 -4.86 6.01
CA SER A 111 9.53 -3.99 7.13
C SER A 111 8.75 -2.68 7.11
N LEU A 112 8.50 -2.10 5.92
CA LEU A 112 7.68 -0.89 5.77
C LEU A 112 6.20 -1.12 6.06
N ALA A 113 5.68 -2.33 5.79
CA ALA A 113 4.29 -2.66 6.07
C ALA A 113 4.01 -2.73 7.59
N THR A 114 5.01 -3.08 8.39
CA THR A 114 4.84 -3.31 9.83
C THR A 114 4.30 -2.09 10.59
N PRO A 115 4.88 -0.88 10.48
CA PRO A 115 4.33 0.31 11.14
C PRO A 115 2.93 0.68 10.65
N ALA A 116 2.66 0.52 9.35
CA ALA A 116 1.35 0.81 8.77
C ALA A 116 0.26 -0.13 9.33
N LEU A 117 0.56 -1.43 9.41
CA LEU A 117 -0.35 -2.42 9.99
C LEU A 117 -0.52 -2.23 11.50
N ALA A 118 0.55 -1.88 12.22
CA ALA A 118 0.47 -1.57 13.65
C ALA A 118 -0.41 -0.35 13.91
N TYR A 119 -0.21 0.74 13.15
CA TYR A 119 -1.07 1.92 13.24
C TYR A 119 -2.52 1.59 12.85
N GLY A 120 -2.73 0.85 11.77
CA GLY A 120 -4.07 0.40 11.36
C GLY A 120 -4.78 -0.43 12.43
N GLY A 121 -4.06 -1.30 13.14
CA GLY A 121 -4.59 -2.06 14.27
C GLY A 121 -4.90 -1.21 15.50
N LEU A 122 -4.06 -0.21 15.80
CA LEU A 122 -4.27 0.73 16.92
C LEU A 122 -5.37 1.77 16.63
N ALA A 123 -5.57 2.11 15.36
CA ALA A 123 -6.55 3.10 14.91
C ALA A 123 -7.97 2.53 14.74
N LEU A 124 -8.21 1.27 15.13
CA LEU A 124 -9.54 0.66 15.08
C LEU A 124 -10.52 1.38 16.03
N SER A 125 -11.61 1.88 15.46
CA SER A 125 -12.74 2.49 16.16
C SER A 125 -13.59 1.44 16.89
N ALA A 126 -14.39 1.91 17.85
CA ALA A 126 -15.34 1.07 18.58
C ALA A 126 -16.34 0.36 17.64
N LYS A 127 -16.67 0.97 16.50
CA LYS A 127 -17.56 0.39 15.48
C LYS A 127 -16.90 -0.78 14.76
N GLU A 128 -15.64 -0.64 14.36
CA GLU A 128 -14.88 -1.72 13.71
C GLU A 128 -14.69 -2.90 14.67
N PHE A 129 -14.42 -2.62 15.95
CA PHE A 129 -14.34 -3.67 16.98
C PHE A 129 -15.69 -4.38 17.18
N ALA A 130 -16.81 -3.65 17.16
CA ALA A 130 -18.14 -4.25 17.25
C ALA A 130 -18.45 -5.18 16.06
N ILE A 131 -18.10 -4.75 14.83
CA ILE A 131 -18.24 -5.57 13.61
C ILE A 131 -17.36 -6.82 13.69
N ALA A 132 -16.11 -6.67 14.09
CA ALA A 132 -15.18 -7.78 14.28
C ALA A 132 -15.73 -8.80 15.30
N ARG A 133 -16.38 -8.35 16.37
CA ARG A 133 -17.00 -9.23 17.37
C ARG A 133 -18.24 -9.95 16.83
N SER A 134 -19.11 -9.27 16.10
CA SER A 134 -20.37 -9.86 15.61
C SER A 134 -20.20 -10.70 14.34
N SER A 135 -19.17 -10.43 13.54
CA SER A 135 -19.00 -11.01 12.20
C SER A 135 -17.59 -11.50 11.89
N GLY A 136 -16.67 -11.48 12.85
CA GLY A 136 -15.26 -11.85 12.65
C GLY A 136 -15.08 -13.23 12.02
N TRP A 137 -15.81 -14.25 12.48
CA TRP A 137 -15.71 -15.60 11.90
C TRP A 137 -16.11 -15.65 10.42
N LYS A 138 -17.11 -14.86 10.01
CA LYS A 138 -17.51 -14.76 8.59
C LYS A 138 -16.44 -14.06 7.77
N ILE A 139 -15.84 -13.01 8.33
CA ILE A 139 -14.74 -12.27 7.69
C ILE A 139 -13.53 -13.19 7.47
N VAL A 140 -13.18 -14.03 8.44
CA VAL A 140 -12.06 -15.00 8.30
C VAL A 140 -12.32 -15.99 7.16
N ILE A 141 -13.53 -16.57 7.08
CA ILE A 141 -13.88 -17.48 5.99
C ILE A 141 -13.77 -16.78 4.63
N VAL A 142 -14.32 -15.57 4.51
CA VAL A 142 -14.23 -14.78 3.27
C VAL A 142 -12.78 -14.49 2.91
N ALA A 143 -11.94 -14.11 3.88
CA ALA A 143 -10.52 -13.85 3.65
C ALA A 143 -9.77 -15.10 3.14
N ILE A 144 -10.04 -16.28 3.71
CA ILE A 144 -9.47 -17.54 3.23
C ILE A 144 -9.93 -17.83 1.80
N CYS A 145 -11.23 -17.70 1.51
CA CYS A 145 -11.76 -17.91 0.17
C CYS A 145 -11.16 -16.94 -0.86
N VAL A 146 -10.98 -15.66 -0.51
CA VAL A 146 -10.37 -14.64 -1.38
C VAL A 146 -8.89 -14.92 -1.62
N MET A 147 -8.14 -15.27 -0.57
CA MET A 147 -6.72 -15.60 -0.69
C MET A 147 -6.50 -16.84 -1.56
N LEU A 148 -7.26 -17.91 -1.29
CA LEU A 148 -7.22 -19.14 -2.09
C LEU A 148 -7.64 -18.87 -3.55
N GLY A 149 -8.73 -18.12 -3.76
CA GLY A 149 -9.22 -17.78 -5.09
C GLY A 149 -8.20 -16.99 -5.91
N THR A 150 -7.56 -15.99 -5.31
CA THR A 150 -6.54 -15.16 -5.98
C THR A 150 -5.30 -15.98 -6.33
N TYR A 151 -4.84 -16.82 -5.40
CA TYR A 151 -3.70 -17.71 -5.63
C TYR A 151 -4.02 -18.76 -6.71
N MET A 152 -5.13 -19.48 -6.59
CA MET A 152 -5.53 -20.49 -7.57
C MET A 152 -5.75 -19.89 -8.96
N GLY A 153 -6.39 -18.72 -9.06
CA GLY A 153 -6.56 -18.00 -10.32
C GLY A 153 -5.21 -17.68 -10.97
N SER A 154 -4.24 -17.21 -10.17
CA SER A 154 -2.89 -16.91 -10.65
C SER A 154 -2.16 -18.17 -11.14
N VAL A 155 -2.28 -19.28 -10.41
CA VAL A 155 -1.69 -20.57 -10.80
C VAL A 155 -2.29 -21.11 -12.09
N VAL A 156 -3.61 -21.03 -12.27
CA VAL A 156 -4.29 -21.48 -13.50
C VAL A 156 -3.82 -20.69 -14.72
N ILE A 157 -3.72 -19.35 -14.59
CA ILE A 157 -3.22 -18.50 -15.69
C ILE A 157 -1.75 -18.83 -16.01
N ALA A 158 -0.92 -19.03 -14.97
CA ALA A 158 0.48 -19.39 -15.15
C ALA A 158 0.65 -20.76 -15.83
N ASP A 159 -0.10 -21.78 -15.40
CA ASP A 159 -0.07 -23.12 -16.00
C ASP A 159 -0.57 -23.11 -17.45
N LEU A 160 -1.64 -22.35 -17.73
CA LEU A 160 -2.13 -22.18 -19.10
C LEU A 160 -1.09 -21.50 -20.00
N THR A 161 -0.45 -20.45 -19.50
CA THR A 161 0.57 -19.71 -20.25
C THR A 161 1.80 -20.59 -20.53
N LEU A 162 2.26 -21.37 -19.55
CA LEU A 162 3.39 -22.30 -19.69
C LEU A 162 3.09 -23.50 -20.61
N ARG A 163 1.82 -23.86 -20.82
CA ARG A 163 1.44 -24.92 -21.77
C ARG A 163 1.26 -24.39 -23.20
N LEU A 164 0.92 -23.12 -23.34
CA LEU A 164 0.73 -22.47 -24.65
C LEU A 164 2.05 -22.01 -25.28
N PHE A 165 3.09 -21.78 -24.47
CA PHE A 165 4.41 -21.32 -24.88
C PHE A 165 5.46 -22.40 -24.64
#